data_AF-A0A815PXC0-F1
#
_entry.id   AF-A0A815PXC0-F1
#
_cell.length_a   1.000
_cell.length_b   1.000
_cell.length_c   1.000
_cell.angle_alpha   90.00
_cell.angle_beta   90.00
_cell.angle_gamma   90.00
#
_symmetry.space_group_name_H-M   'P 1'
#
loop_
_entity.id
_entity.type
_entity.pdbx_description
1 polymer ?
#
loop_
_entity_poly.entity_id
_entity_poly.type
_entity_poly.pdbx_seq_one_letter_code
_entity_poly.pdbx_strand_id
1 'polypeptide(L)'
;MNRIRPNRFVMMFYKKIVIFGCGVALLLFINISLKTGRDVEPMNRRFVIWSNDFHISPINDIKHQLRTFNIEFIDKSLSGACKSTNSCAKDLKILNRTNGMSPSINERKQFYEVYKNDSEMNRVDIFMCFHPAGMCELFMPFNRTIIVIASTRYELGRHKKQQWIDLNNNLKIIASNPRNIIAGNNLYDAEYIRYFTGIKAIVLPSICA
;
A
#
# COMPACT_ATOMS: atom_id res chain seq x y z
N MET A 1 -25.90 2.34 30.28
CA MET A 1 -26.44 1.68 29.09
C MET A 1 -26.62 2.71 27.98
N ASN A 2 -25.89 2.59 26.88
CA ASN A 2 -26.26 3.19 25.59
C ASN A 2 -25.59 2.36 24.49
N ARG A 3 -26.39 1.51 23.82
CA ARG A 3 -25.96 0.68 22.70
C ARG A 3 -25.95 1.52 21.44
N ILE A 4 -24.77 1.82 20.91
CA ILE A 4 -24.60 2.32 19.55
C ILE A 4 -24.90 1.16 18.60
N ARG A 5 -25.96 1.29 17.78
CA ARG A 5 -26.30 0.30 16.75
C ARG A 5 -25.37 0.50 15.54
N PRO A 6 -24.78 -0.56 14.98
CA PRO A 6 -24.05 -0.44 13.72
C PRO A 6 -25.04 -0.18 12.56
N ASN A 7 -24.73 0.82 11.75
CA ASN A 7 -25.48 1.21 10.56
C ASN A 7 -25.62 0.03 9.59
N ARG A 8 -26.87 -0.35 9.30
CA ARG A 8 -27.28 -1.48 8.45
C ARG A 8 -26.98 -1.30 6.95
N PHE A 9 -26.30 -0.23 6.55
CA PHE A 9 -26.07 0.11 5.14
C PHE A 9 -24.84 -0.54 4.50
N VAL A 10 -23.96 -1.18 5.29
CA VAL A 10 -22.66 -1.69 4.80
C VAL A 10 -22.72 -3.12 4.23
N MET A 11 -23.79 -3.88 4.45
CA MET A 11 -23.81 -5.31 4.09
C MET A 11 -24.37 -5.68 2.71
N MET A 12 -24.91 -4.75 1.93
CA MET A 12 -25.68 -5.13 0.73
C MET A 12 -24.90 -5.14 -0.60
N PHE A 13 -23.63 -4.73 -0.62
CA PHE A 13 -22.83 -4.70 -1.86
C PHE A 13 -21.84 -5.87 -2.05
N TYR A 14 -21.69 -6.75 -1.06
CA TYR A 14 -20.68 -7.82 -1.10
C TYR A 14 -21.03 -9.02 -1.99
N LYS A 15 -22.27 -9.14 -2.52
CA LYS A 15 -22.72 -10.33 -3.26
C LYS A 15 -22.72 -10.24 -4.78
N LYS A 16 -22.33 -9.10 -5.39
CA LYS A 16 -22.38 -8.92 -6.86
C LYS A 16 -21.07 -8.52 -7.54
N ILE A 17 -19.94 -8.51 -6.82
CA ILE A 17 -18.62 -8.17 -7.39
C ILE A 17 -17.88 -9.46 -7.75
N VAL A 18 -18.38 -10.20 -8.74
CA VAL A 18 -17.67 -11.36 -9.32
C VAL A 18 -17.46 -11.21 -10.83
N ILE A 19 -18.01 -10.18 -11.50
CA ILE A 19 -18.07 -10.15 -12.97
C ILE A 19 -17.42 -8.92 -13.63
N PHE A 20 -16.97 -7.91 -12.89
CA PHE A 20 -16.29 -6.75 -13.49
C PHE A 20 -14.81 -6.71 -13.12
N GLY A 21 -13.96 -6.62 -14.14
CA GLY A 21 -12.51 -6.83 -14.10
C GLY A 21 -11.76 -6.10 -12.97
N CYS A 22 -10.63 -6.69 -12.59
CA CYS A 22 -9.76 -6.37 -11.44
C CYS A 22 -9.60 -4.87 -11.09
N GLY A 23 -9.54 -3.98 -12.08
CA GLY A 23 -9.44 -2.53 -11.85
C GLY A 23 -10.65 -1.90 -11.12
N VAL A 24 -11.87 -2.40 -11.35
CA VAL A 24 -13.10 -1.84 -10.76
C VAL A 24 -13.19 -2.13 -9.25
N ALA A 25 -12.64 -3.25 -8.79
CA ALA A 25 -12.62 -3.60 -7.37
C ALA A 25 -11.69 -2.67 -6.58
N LEU A 26 -10.45 -2.46 -7.04
CA LEU A 26 -9.52 -1.51 -6.41
C LEU A 26 -10.10 -0.09 -6.40
N LEU A 27 -10.77 0.32 -7.48
CA LEU A 27 -11.44 1.62 -7.61
C LEU A 27 -12.62 1.80 -6.67
N LEU A 28 -13.43 0.78 -6.45
CA LEU A 28 -14.51 0.79 -5.46
C LEU A 28 -13.94 0.94 -4.04
N PHE A 29 -12.85 0.23 -3.72
CA PHE A 29 -12.23 0.31 -2.40
C PHE A 29 -11.50 1.64 -2.16
N ILE A 30 -10.79 2.19 -3.17
CA ILE A 30 -10.19 3.53 -3.08
C ILE A 30 -11.30 4.57 -2.91
N ASN A 31 -12.38 4.52 -3.70
CA ASN A 31 -13.51 5.45 -3.53
C ASN A 31 -14.20 5.32 -2.17
N ILE A 32 -14.38 4.11 -1.64
CA ILE A 32 -15.02 3.89 -0.32
C ILE A 32 -14.09 4.35 0.82
N SER A 33 -12.80 4.06 0.73
CA SER A 33 -11.80 4.48 1.72
C SER A 33 -11.63 6.02 1.74
N LEU A 34 -11.65 6.66 0.57
CA LEU A 34 -11.62 8.12 0.46
C LEU A 34 -12.90 8.80 0.97
N LYS A 35 -14.07 8.15 0.83
CA LYS A 35 -15.37 8.68 1.29
C LYS A 35 -15.60 8.60 2.80
N THR A 36 -14.87 7.77 3.53
CA THR A 36 -15.13 7.55 4.98
C THR A 36 -14.39 8.53 5.91
N GLY A 37 -13.64 9.51 5.38
CA GLY A 37 -12.78 10.38 6.20
C GLY A 37 -12.88 11.90 6.02
N ARG A 38 -13.54 12.42 4.97
CA ARG A 38 -13.72 13.86 4.74
C ARG A 38 -15.02 14.12 3.98
N ASP A 39 -15.72 15.20 4.36
CA ASP A 39 -16.87 15.73 3.63
C ASP A 39 -16.53 15.88 2.14
N VAL A 40 -17.50 15.57 1.28
CA VAL A 40 -17.34 15.47 -0.18
C VAL A 40 -17.08 16.87 -0.77
N GLU A 41 -15.83 17.32 -0.71
CA GLU A 41 -15.34 18.40 -1.56
C GLU A 41 -15.27 17.92 -3.02
N PRO A 42 -15.47 18.82 -4.00
CA PRO A 42 -15.50 18.46 -5.41
C PRO A 42 -14.21 17.75 -5.83
N MET A 43 -14.34 16.75 -6.70
CA MET A 43 -13.29 15.88 -7.29
C MET A 43 -12.22 16.64 -8.12
N ASN A 44 -11.93 17.90 -7.82
CA ASN A 44 -10.91 18.69 -8.50
C ASN A 44 -9.52 18.58 -7.82
N ARG A 45 -9.43 17.90 -6.67
CA ARG A 45 -8.14 17.63 -6.02
C ARG A 45 -7.45 16.44 -6.69
N ARG A 46 -6.21 16.65 -7.12
CA ARG A 46 -5.31 15.59 -7.60
C ARG A 46 -4.80 14.77 -6.41
N PHE A 47 -4.95 13.44 -6.46
CA PHE A 47 -4.41 12.54 -5.44
C PHE A 47 -2.95 12.22 -5.72
N VAL A 48 -2.11 12.15 -4.69
CA VAL A 48 -0.69 11.81 -4.83
C VAL A 48 -0.40 10.46 -4.16
N ILE A 49 0.07 9.50 -4.95
CA ILE A 49 0.47 8.16 -4.49
C ILE A 49 1.99 8.07 -4.53
N TRP A 50 2.58 7.72 -3.39
CA TRP A 50 4.01 7.40 -3.28
C TRP A 50 4.22 5.90 -3.33
N SER A 51 5.20 5.47 -4.11
CA SER A 51 5.72 4.11 -4.06
C SER A 51 7.25 4.10 -4.07
N ASN A 52 7.82 3.20 -3.27
CA ASN A 52 9.21 2.79 -3.34
C ASN A 52 9.17 1.27 -3.50
N ASP A 53 9.83 0.72 -4.51
CA ASP A 53 9.66 -0.70 -4.85
C ASP A 53 10.91 -1.31 -5.52
N PHE A 54 11.16 -2.59 -5.27
CA PHE A 54 12.20 -3.40 -5.92
C PHE A 54 11.69 -4.17 -7.16
N HIS A 55 10.39 -4.11 -7.44
CA HIS A 55 9.75 -4.72 -8.61
C HIS A 55 8.89 -3.70 -9.36
N ILE A 56 9.20 -3.46 -10.64
CA ILE A 56 8.55 -2.40 -11.43
C ILE A 56 7.14 -2.75 -11.90
N SER A 57 6.83 -4.03 -12.14
CA SER A 57 5.59 -4.41 -12.81
C SER A 57 4.32 -4.09 -12.00
N PRO A 58 4.20 -4.45 -10.69
CA PRO A 58 2.97 -4.18 -9.94
C PRO A 58 2.55 -2.72 -9.92
N ILE A 59 3.49 -1.78 -9.70
CA ILE A 59 3.16 -0.34 -9.71
C ILE A 59 2.77 0.15 -11.11
N ASN A 60 3.36 -0.40 -12.18
CA ASN A 60 2.97 -0.05 -13.54
C ASN A 60 1.58 -0.55 -13.91
N ASP A 61 1.20 -1.74 -13.47
CA ASP A 61 -0.16 -2.25 -13.65
C ASP A 61 -1.17 -1.30 -12.99
N ILE A 62 -0.88 -0.85 -11.77
CA ILE A 62 -1.73 0.12 -11.06
C ILE A 62 -1.77 1.47 -11.79
N LYS A 63 -0.63 2.00 -12.24
CA LYS A 63 -0.57 3.23 -13.04
C LYS A 63 -1.41 3.11 -14.32
N HIS A 64 -1.33 1.98 -15.01
CA HIS A 64 -2.09 1.71 -16.22
C HIS A 64 -3.60 1.67 -15.94
N GLN A 65 -4.01 0.93 -14.90
CA GLN A 65 -5.41 0.81 -14.51
C GLN A 65 -6.01 2.14 -14.05
N LEU A 66 -5.20 3.00 -13.44
CA LEU A 66 -5.62 4.28 -12.88
C LEU A 66 -5.36 5.49 -13.79
N ARG A 67 -4.94 5.28 -15.05
CA ARG A 67 -4.55 6.35 -15.99
C ARG A 67 -5.67 7.36 -16.32
N THR A 68 -6.93 6.97 -16.17
CA THR A 68 -8.09 7.84 -16.43
C THR A 68 -8.47 8.71 -15.24
N PHE A 69 -7.81 8.53 -14.10
CA PHE A 69 -8.07 9.28 -12.87
C PHE A 69 -7.05 10.42 -12.71
N ASN A 70 -7.45 11.48 -12.01
CA ASN A 70 -6.56 12.59 -11.67
C ASN A 70 -5.61 12.22 -10.51
N ILE A 71 -4.67 11.31 -10.79
CA ILE A 71 -3.71 10.76 -9.83
C ILE A 71 -2.29 11.07 -10.29
N GLU A 72 -1.47 11.58 -9.37
CA GLU A 72 -0.03 11.71 -9.49
C GLU A 72 0.64 10.49 -8.85
N PHE A 73 1.59 9.88 -9.55
CA PHE A 73 2.42 8.81 -8.99
C PHE A 73 3.85 9.32 -8.80
N ILE A 74 4.31 9.30 -7.55
CA ILE A 74 5.70 9.50 -7.18
C ILE A 74 6.30 8.11 -6.97
N ASP A 75 6.88 7.56 -8.04
CA ASP A 75 7.47 6.23 -8.06
C ASP A 75 8.99 6.33 -8.01
N LYS A 76 9.58 5.97 -6.88
CA LYS A 76 11.02 5.97 -6.62
C LYS A 76 11.51 4.53 -6.54
N SER A 77 11.55 3.83 -7.68
CA SER A 77 11.94 2.42 -7.74
C SER A 77 13.42 2.20 -7.45
N LEU A 78 13.71 1.18 -6.64
CA LEU A 78 15.04 0.63 -6.37
C LEU A 78 15.33 -0.62 -7.22
N SER A 79 14.39 -1.06 -8.06
CA SER A 79 14.55 -2.22 -8.93
C SER A 79 15.75 -2.10 -9.87
N GLY A 80 16.37 -3.24 -10.20
CA GLY A 80 17.37 -3.31 -11.27
C GLY A 80 16.80 -2.91 -12.64
N ALA A 81 15.50 -3.14 -12.86
CA ALA A 81 14.80 -2.87 -14.11
C ALA A 81 14.19 -1.47 -14.22
N CYS A 82 14.35 -0.60 -13.22
CA CYS A 82 13.69 0.72 -13.17
C CYS A 82 13.94 1.64 -14.39
N LYS A 83 15.00 1.37 -15.18
CA LYS A 83 15.32 2.14 -16.39
C LYS A 83 14.30 1.92 -17.50
N SER A 84 13.72 0.71 -17.63
CA SER A 84 12.74 0.41 -18.69
C SER A 84 11.43 1.18 -18.50
N THR A 85 11.17 1.68 -17.29
CA THR A 85 9.92 2.35 -16.89
C THR A 85 10.15 3.80 -16.46
N ASN A 86 11.37 4.30 -16.61
CA ASN A 86 11.80 5.64 -16.18
C ASN A 86 11.39 5.97 -14.73
N SER A 87 11.40 4.96 -13.84
CA SER A 87 10.98 5.10 -12.44
C SER A 87 12.12 4.96 -11.44
N CYS A 88 13.37 4.95 -11.90
CA CYS A 88 14.51 4.86 -10.99
C CYS A 88 14.51 6.01 -9.98
N ALA A 89 14.65 5.67 -8.70
CA ALA A 89 14.92 6.64 -7.66
C ALA A 89 16.22 7.41 -7.97
N LYS A 90 16.17 8.75 -7.90
CA LYS A 90 17.33 9.64 -8.13
C LYS A 90 17.78 10.38 -6.88
N ASP A 91 16.90 10.53 -5.91
CA ASP A 91 17.00 11.49 -4.82
C ASP A 91 16.51 10.92 -3.47
N LEU A 92 16.47 9.59 -3.33
CA LEU A 92 16.20 8.97 -2.03
C LEU A 92 17.36 9.26 -1.07
N LYS A 93 17.04 9.94 0.04
CA LYS A 93 18.02 10.41 1.03
C LYS A 93 18.58 9.30 1.95
N ILE A 94 17.74 8.32 2.31
CA ILE A 94 18.07 7.28 3.30
C ILE A 94 18.09 5.88 2.69
N LEU A 95 17.12 5.58 1.82
CA LEU A 95 17.00 4.27 1.20
C LEU A 95 17.77 4.21 -0.10
N ASN A 96 18.37 3.06 -0.33
CA ASN A 96 19.08 2.72 -1.55
C ASN A 96 18.92 1.21 -1.84
N ARG A 97 19.58 0.73 -2.88
CA ARG A 97 19.46 -0.68 -3.31
C ARG A 97 19.97 -1.70 -2.30
N THR A 98 20.86 -1.31 -1.39
CA THR A 98 21.46 -2.24 -0.42
C THR A 98 20.65 -2.36 0.86
N ASN A 99 19.96 -1.30 1.29
CA ASN A 99 19.18 -1.30 2.54
C ASN A 99 17.66 -1.32 2.35
N GLY A 100 17.12 -0.92 1.18
CA GLY A 100 15.68 -0.74 1.01
C GLY A 100 14.85 -2.02 1.17
N MET A 101 15.43 -3.20 0.93
CA MET A 101 14.75 -4.48 1.09
C MET A 101 14.52 -4.84 2.57
N SER A 102 15.43 -4.45 3.45
CA SER A 102 15.41 -4.79 4.88
C SER A 102 15.96 -3.64 5.72
N PRO A 103 15.27 -2.48 5.74
CA PRO A 103 15.78 -1.33 6.49
C PRO A 103 15.79 -1.66 7.99
N SER A 104 16.92 -1.40 8.62
CA SER A 104 17.10 -1.51 10.06
C SER A 104 16.18 -0.57 10.83
N ILE A 105 16.05 -0.78 12.14
CA ILE A 105 15.27 0.13 13.02
C ILE A 105 15.82 1.57 12.93
N ASN A 106 17.15 1.73 12.84
CA ASN A 106 17.78 3.06 12.75
C ASN A 106 17.48 3.72 11.41
N GLU A 107 17.56 2.98 10.30
CA GLU A 107 17.22 3.53 8.98
C GLU A 107 15.74 3.91 8.87
N ARG A 108 14.84 3.13 9.48
CA ARG A 108 13.41 3.50 9.55
C ARG A 108 13.19 4.79 10.33
N LYS A 109 13.89 4.98 11.45
CA LYS A 109 13.83 6.22 12.24
C LYS A 109 14.39 7.40 11.44
N GLN A 110 15.58 7.25 10.85
CA GLN A 110 16.21 8.27 10.02
C GLN A 110 15.36 8.65 8.82
N PHE A 111 14.70 7.67 8.19
CA PHE A 111 13.75 7.92 7.11
C PHE A 111 12.66 8.88 7.55
N TYR A 112 11.97 8.59 8.66
CA TYR A 112 10.93 9.47 9.16
C TYR A 112 11.48 10.86 9.51
N GLU A 113 12.60 10.94 10.23
CA GLU A 113 13.18 12.23 10.64
C GLU A 113 13.55 13.13 9.45
N VAL A 114 14.05 12.54 8.37
CA VAL A 114 14.43 13.28 7.15
C VAL A 114 13.21 13.70 6.33
N TYR A 115 12.16 12.87 6.27
CA TYR A 115 11.02 13.11 5.39
C TYR A 115 9.79 13.74 6.08
N LYS A 116 9.71 13.79 7.42
CA LYS A 116 8.54 14.30 8.14
C LYS A 116 8.16 15.75 7.79
N ASN A 117 9.13 16.55 7.36
CA ASN A 117 8.93 17.95 6.94
C ASN A 117 9.25 18.17 5.45
N ASP A 118 9.46 17.09 4.69
CA ASP A 118 9.80 17.18 3.27
C ASP A 118 8.58 17.60 2.44
N SER A 119 8.74 18.59 1.56
CA SER A 119 7.65 19.16 0.77
C SER A 119 7.01 18.16 -0.20
N GLU A 120 7.79 17.23 -0.74
CA GLU A 120 7.29 16.19 -1.63
C GLU A 120 6.48 15.18 -0.81
N MET A 121 7.03 14.74 0.33
CA MET A 121 6.37 13.80 1.23
C MET A 121 5.07 14.34 1.83
N ASN A 122 5.03 15.64 2.15
CA ASN A 122 3.85 16.29 2.74
C ASN A 122 2.62 16.29 1.81
N ARG A 123 2.85 16.26 0.49
CA ARG A 123 1.79 16.18 -0.53
C ARG A 123 1.21 14.78 -0.71
N VAL A 124 1.89 13.75 -0.22
CA VAL A 124 1.46 12.36 -0.39
C VAL A 124 0.16 12.09 0.38
N ASP A 125 -0.84 11.58 -0.33
CA ASP A 125 -2.12 11.15 0.25
C ASP A 125 -2.10 9.65 0.60
N ILE A 126 -1.40 8.84 -0.22
CA ILE A 126 -1.38 7.37 -0.11
C ILE A 126 0.05 6.84 -0.28
N PHE A 127 0.47 5.96 0.63
CA PHE A 127 1.67 5.13 0.46
C PHE A 127 1.29 3.75 -0.05
N MET A 128 1.97 3.29 -1.09
CA MET A 128 1.70 2.01 -1.73
C MET A 128 2.97 1.17 -1.84
N CYS A 129 2.98 -0.01 -1.22
CA CYS A 129 4.14 -0.91 -1.21
C CYS A 129 3.78 -2.26 -1.80
N PHE A 130 4.66 -2.79 -2.66
CA PHE A 130 4.49 -4.13 -3.22
C PHE A 130 5.64 -5.06 -2.86
N HIS A 131 6.86 -4.71 -3.26
CA HIS A 131 8.04 -5.56 -3.11
C HIS A 131 9.22 -4.80 -2.46
N PRO A 132 9.54 -5.08 -1.17
CA PRO A 132 8.82 -5.95 -0.24
C PRO A 132 7.60 -5.26 0.40
N ALA A 133 6.56 -6.03 0.74
CA ALA A 133 5.38 -5.53 1.46
C ALA A 133 5.75 -4.89 2.81
N GLY A 134 6.75 -5.44 3.52
CA GLY A 134 7.26 -4.91 4.79
C GLY A 134 7.87 -3.51 4.70
N MET A 135 8.14 -2.98 3.51
CA MET A 135 8.58 -1.60 3.32
C MET A 135 7.55 -0.57 3.80
N CYS A 136 6.27 -0.96 3.86
CA CYS A 136 5.21 -0.10 4.40
C CYS A 136 5.37 0.26 5.88
N GLU A 137 6.24 -0.44 6.63
CA GLU A 137 6.61 -0.06 7.99
C GLU A 137 7.28 1.32 8.07
N LEU A 138 7.94 1.78 6.99
CA LEU A 138 8.55 3.11 6.90
C LEU A 138 7.51 4.24 6.96
N PHE A 139 6.31 3.96 6.46
CA PHE A 139 5.29 4.98 6.23
C PHE A 139 4.24 5.05 7.34
N MET A 140 4.23 4.09 8.27
CA MET A 140 3.33 4.06 9.42
C MET A 140 3.31 5.37 10.23
N PRO A 141 4.45 6.06 10.49
CA PRO A 141 4.45 7.29 11.28
C PRO A 141 3.78 8.50 10.60
N PHE A 142 3.56 8.47 9.29
CA PHE A 142 3.04 9.63 8.54
C PHE A 142 1.51 9.81 8.64
N ASN A 143 0.79 8.86 9.26
CA ASN A 143 -0.66 8.89 9.43
C ASN A 143 -1.44 9.17 8.12
N ARG A 144 -0.91 8.67 7.00
CA ARG A 144 -1.56 8.64 5.69
C ARG A 144 -2.21 7.29 5.44
N THR A 145 -2.99 7.20 4.36
CA THR A 145 -3.50 5.90 3.91
C THR A 145 -2.35 5.03 3.43
N ILE A 146 -2.34 3.77 3.84
CA ILE A 146 -1.33 2.78 3.44
C ILE A 146 -2.03 1.64 2.70
N ILE A 147 -1.53 1.34 1.51
CA ILE A 147 -1.95 0.20 0.70
C ILE A 147 -0.77 -0.77 0.62
N VAL A 148 -0.92 -1.93 1.27
CA VAL A 148 0.03 -3.03 1.23
C VAL A 148 -0.47 -4.05 0.23
N ILE A 149 0.30 -4.33 -0.83
CA ILE A 149 -0.03 -5.36 -1.81
C ILE A 149 1.11 -6.36 -1.84
N ALA A 150 0.97 -7.52 -1.20
CA ALA A 150 1.99 -8.55 -1.29
C ALA A 150 2.06 -9.11 -2.71
N SER A 151 3.02 -8.63 -3.51
CA SER A 151 3.29 -9.10 -4.88
C SER A 151 3.94 -10.48 -4.91
N THR A 152 4.58 -10.84 -3.80
CA THR A 152 5.19 -12.12 -3.48
C THR A 152 5.00 -12.38 -1.97
N ARG A 153 5.73 -13.37 -1.42
CA ARG A 153 5.94 -13.55 0.03
C ARG A 153 6.04 -12.21 0.79
N TYR A 154 5.08 -11.92 1.66
CA TYR A 154 4.94 -10.61 2.30
C TYR A 154 6.06 -10.34 3.33
N GLU A 155 6.66 -11.39 3.85
CA GLU A 155 7.78 -11.38 4.81
C GLU A 155 9.15 -11.15 4.15
N LEU A 156 9.19 -10.93 2.83
CA LEU A 156 10.43 -10.66 2.13
C LEU A 156 11.22 -9.53 2.79
N GLY A 157 12.52 -9.76 2.99
CA GLY A 157 13.40 -8.85 3.72
C GLY A 157 13.30 -8.97 5.25
N ARG A 158 12.61 -9.97 5.80
CA ARG A 158 12.60 -10.29 7.24
C ARG A 158 13.26 -11.67 7.44
N HIS A 159 14.59 -11.67 7.56
CA HIS A 159 15.39 -12.89 7.59
C HIS A 159 15.40 -13.59 8.96
N LYS A 160 15.01 -12.90 10.03
CA LYS A 160 14.94 -13.45 11.39
C LYS A 160 13.49 -13.63 11.83
N LYS A 161 13.21 -14.69 12.60
CA LYS A 161 11.88 -14.97 13.18
C LYS A 161 11.28 -13.75 13.88
N GLN A 162 12.08 -13.03 14.68
CA GLN A 162 11.59 -11.84 15.37
C GLN A 162 11.14 -10.73 14.41
N GLN A 163 11.92 -10.47 13.35
CA GLN A 163 11.56 -9.46 12.34
C GLN A 163 10.24 -9.80 11.63
N TRP A 164 9.97 -11.09 11.43
CA TRP A 164 8.71 -11.53 10.86
C TRP A 164 7.54 -11.37 11.84
N ILE A 165 7.73 -11.70 13.11
CA ILE A 165 6.73 -11.44 14.17
C ILE A 165 6.41 -9.95 14.26
N ASP A 166 7.44 -9.09 14.22
CA ASP A 166 7.28 -7.64 14.25
C ASP A 166 6.50 -7.15 13.02
N LEU A 167 6.82 -7.66 11.82
CA LEU A 167 6.06 -7.37 10.61
C LEU A 167 4.59 -7.81 10.73
N ASN A 168 4.32 -9.00 11.26
CA ASN A 168 2.94 -9.48 11.46
C ASN A 168 2.14 -8.57 12.38
N ASN A 169 2.77 -8.07 13.45
CA ASN A 169 2.14 -7.10 14.36
C ASN A 169 1.90 -5.76 13.67
N ASN A 170 2.87 -5.28 12.89
CA ASN A 170 2.73 -4.03 12.14
C ASN A 170 1.66 -4.10 11.05
N LEU A 171 1.52 -5.23 10.35
CA LEU A 171 0.42 -5.45 9.40
C LEU A 171 -0.94 -5.42 10.09
N LYS A 172 -1.07 -5.97 11.30
CA LYS A 172 -2.31 -5.89 12.09
C LYS A 172 -2.62 -4.45 12.48
N ILE A 173 -1.62 -3.67 12.89
CA ILE A 173 -1.76 -2.24 13.18
C ILE A 173 -2.22 -1.49 11.93
N ILE A 174 -1.58 -1.73 10.77
CA ILE A 174 -1.97 -1.11 9.50
C ILE A 174 -3.43 -1.47 9.18
N ALA A 175 -3.79 -2.75 9.25
CA ALA A 175 -5.14 -3.24 8.95
C ALA A 175 -6.22 -2.75 9.94
N SER A 176 -5.84 -2.35 11.16
CA SER A 176 -6.79 -1.82 12.15
C SER A 176 -7.39 -0.47 11.75
N ASN A 177 -6.71 0.28 10.86
CA ASN A 177 -7.23 1.52 10.31
C ASN A 177 -8.05 1.23 9.04
N PRO A 178 -9.36 1.55 9.02
CA PRO A 178 -10.24 1.22 7.89
C PRO A 178 -9.88 1.96 6.59
N ARG A 179 -9.04 3.01 6.67
CA ARG A 179 -8.52 3.68 5.46
C ARG A 179 -7.48 2.83 4.72
N ASN A 180 -6.78 1.96 5.44
CA ASN A 180 -5.70 1.16 4.90
C ASN A 180 -6.22 -0.11 4.24
N ILE A 181 -5.45 -0.61 3.27
CA ILE A 181 -5.79 -1.82 2.52
C ILE A 181 -4.63 -2.80 2.62
N ILE A 182 -4.94 -4.05 2.93
CA ILE A 182 -4.02 -5.19 2.81
C ILE A 182 -4.54 -6.11 1.72
N ALA A 183 -3.72 -6.37 0.71
CA ALA A 183 -4.04 -7.21 -0.42
C ALA A 183 -2.91 -8.20 -0.72
N GLY A 184 -3.27 -9.34 -1.31
CA GLY A 184 -2.35 -10.29 -1.92
C GLY A 184 -2.53 -10.29 -3.42
N ASN A 185 -1.44 -10.52 -4.15
CA ASN A 185 -1.43 -10.53 -5.60
C ASN A 185 -2.15 -11.73 -6.23
N ASN A 186 -2.38 -12.78 -5.45
CA ASN A 186 -3.17 -13.92 -5.84
C ASN A 186 -3.81 -14.53 -4.58
N LEU A 187 -4.58 -15.60 -4.76
CA LEU A 187 -5.23 -16.27 -3.64
C LEU A 187 -4.21 -16.84 -2.65
N TYR A 188 -3.08 -17.36 -3.13
CA TYR A 188 -2.03 -17.89 -2.26
C TYR A 188 -1.45 -16.79 -1.35
N ASP A 189 -1.08 -15.63 -1.90
CA ASP A 189 -0.52 -14.52 -1.11
C ASP A 189 -1.53 -13.99 -0.10
N ALA A 190 -2.80 -13.87 -0.47
CA ALA A 190 -3.87 -13.43 0.43
C ALA A 190 -4.09 -14.43 1.58
N GLU A 191 -4.12 -15.74 1.27
CA GLU A 191 -4.25 -16.81 2.26
C GLU A 191 -3.01 -16.95 3.14
N TYR A 192 -1.82 -16.70 2.59
CA TYR A 192 -0.57 -16.68 3.35
C TYR A 192 -0.56 -15.56 4.38
N ILE A 193 -0.99 -14.35 4.01
CA ILE A 193 -1.21 -13.26 4.98
C ILE A 193 -2.24 -13.70 6.02
N ARG A 194 -3.39 -14.24 5.60
CA ARG A 194 -4.48 -14.65 6.51
C ARG A 194 -4.01 -15.68 7.53
N TYR A 195 -3.26 -16.68 7.10
CA TYR A 195 -2.77 -17.76 7.96
C TYR A 195 -1.90 -17.23 9.10
N PHE A 196 -0.95 -16.32 8.81
CA PHE A 196 0.01 -15.85 9.81
C PHE A 196 -0.46 -14.62 10.61
N THR A 197 -1.36 -13.82 10.05
CA THR A 197 -1.79 -12.55 10.67
C THR A 197 -3.26 -12.55 11.10
N GLY A 198 -4.08 -13.45 10.59
CA GLY A 198 -5.55 -13.41 10.74
C GLY A 198 -6.24 -12.35 9.88
N ILE A 199 -5.48 -11.54 9.13
CA ILE A 199 -6.03 -10.48 8.28
C ILE A 199 -6.69 -11.10 7.05
N LYS A 200 -7.94 -10.75 6.79
CA LYS A 200 -8.63 -11.12 5.55
C LYS A 200 -8.19 -10.19 4.41
N ALA A 201 -7.03 -10.48 3.83
CA ALA A 201 -6.50 -9.71 2.71
C ALA A 201 -7.38 -9.83 1.46
N ILE A 202 -7.45 -8.75 0.68
CA ILE A 202 -8.14 -8.73 -0.61
C ILE A 202 -7.26 -9.42 -1.66
N VAL A 203 -7.85 -10.21 -2.56
CA VAL A 203 -7.13 -10.71 -3.74
C VAL A 203 -7.17 -9.64 -4.82
N LEU A 204 -6.02 -9.11 -5.20
CA LEU A 204 -5.85 -8.14 -6.28
C LEU A 204 -4.92 -8.74 -7.35
N PRO A 205 -5.45 -9.47 -8.34
CA PRO A 205 -4.62 -10.11 -9.35
C PRO A 205 -3.85 -9.08 -10.18
N SER A 206 -2.52 -9.20 -10.22
CA SER A 206 -1.70 -8.45 -11.18
C SER A 206 -2.16 -8.80 -12.59
N ILE A 207 -2.32 -7.76 -13.40
CA ILE A 207 -2.61 -7.89 -14.82
C ILE A 207 -1.28 -7.61 -15.51
N CYS A 208 -0.29 -8.48 -15.30
CA CYS A 208 1.01 -8.31 -15.91
C CYS A 208 0.79 -8.25 -17.44
N ALA A 209 0.85 -7.04 -18.00
CA ALA A 209 0.75 -6.75 -19.43
C ALA A 209 2.12 -6.37 -19.96
#